data_AF-A0AAN8EG22-F1
#
_entry.id   AF-A0AAN8EG22-F1
#
_cell.length_a   1.000
_cell.length_b   1.000
_cell.length_c   1.000
_cell.angle_alpha   90.00
_cell.angle_beta   90.00
_cell.angle_gamma   90.00
#
_symmetry.space_group_name_H-M   'P 1'
#
loop_
_entity.id
_entity.type
_entity.pdbx_description
1 polymer ?
#
loop_
_entity_poly.entity_id
_entity_poly.type
_entity_poly.pdbx_seq_one_letter_code
_entity_poly.pdbx_strand_id
1 'polypeptide(L)'
;MAFGVGIGDLVLILQGCMKLYNKINDAGEVIDDVQDRLQEILGWIKPIQAHLHDKYGPARNYAEAPTIQAIVDKMKVEATSIREIFQRFREADRDDDIWGFARRIRFAVGSSTKELENLITTIERRADNLDRQVRLMDSKHLQKQVRQAQKPLRGTCKRRNVKILFVDPANVGRSMVAQGYAQLVREATTRLKKPWFIVAIHSAGIHVRNTGPNGLAELQDELKLPSVEADQAPRAVAQSALFENKYFNYDYKTTIAERLSKQRSRGLSRTTFKDYDYIFVFRFKDNIALQKLKAKTKKAYGAQFVSKDKGKIVMLGEYRNQNSCEISGPKTPKGSTGPSREDWDKCMGMIKTGFKGWLKDELDWEEPWIHAAKTKQAPAPTAPSSPSPRVIERAP
;
A
#
# COMPACT_ATOMS: atom_id res chain seq x y z
N MET A 1 -0.80 19.87 63.07
CA MET A 1 -1.85 19.22 62.25
C MET A 1 -1.16 18.41 61.18
N ALA A 2 -1.10 17.08 61.32
CA ALA A 2 -0.51 16.20 60.32
C ALA A 2 -1.55 15.97 59.21
N PHE A 3 -1.25 16.38 57.97
CA PHE A 3 -2.07 16.03 56.82
C PHE A 3 -1.95 14.51 56.61
N GLY A 4 -2.98 13.78 57.02
CA GLY A 4 -3.08 12.33 56.83
C GLY A 4 -3.35 12.00 55.37
N VAL A 5 -2.32 12.11 54.53
CA VAL A 5 -2.34 11.54 53.18
C VAL A 5 -1.84 10.10 53.32
N GLY A 6 -2.74 9.13 53.21
CA GLY A 6 -2.36 7.72 53.28
C GLY A 6 -1.49 7.34 52.08
N ILE A 7 -0.67 6.30 52.22
CA ILE A 7 0.11 5.75 51.10
C ILE A 7 -0.80 5.37 49.92
N GLY A 8 -2.04 4.94 50.20
CA GLY A 8 -3.05 4.68 49.17
C GLY A 8 -3.44 5.92 48.35
N ASP A 9 -3.55 7.09 48.99
CA ASP A 9 -3.87 8.35 48.31
C ASP A 9 -2.72 8.80 47.42
N LEU A 10 -1.47 8.61 47.87
CA LEU A 10 -0.27 8.88 47.05
C LEU A 10 -0.23 8.00 45.81
N VAL A 11 -0.60 6.72 45.91
CA VAL A 11 -0.67 5.80 44.76
C VAL A 11 -1.75 6.22 43.76
N LEU A 12 -2.92 6.64 44.23
CA LEU A 12 -4.01 7.10 43.36
C LEU A 12 -3.65 8.41 42.63
N ILE A 13 -2.98 9.34 43.32
CA ILE A 13 -2.47 10.58 42.72
C ILE A 13 -1.44 10.25 41.63
N LEU A 14 -0.48 9.36 41.92
CA LEU A 14 0.53 8.94 40.94
C LEU A 14 -0.10 8.25 39.71
N GLN A 15 -1.08 7.38 39.89
CA GLN A 15 -1.82 6.77 38.79
C GLN A 15 -2.60 7.81 37.96
N GLY A 16 -3.18 8.82 38.61
CA GLY A 16 -3.81 9.96 37.95
C GLY A 16 -2.81 10.75 37.10
N CYS A 17 -1.66 11.11 37.67
CA CYS A 17 -0.57 11.81 36.98
C CYS A 17 -0.02 11.02 35.80
N MET A 18 0.18 9.70 35.92
CA MET A 18 0.63 8.85 34.81
C MET A 18 -0.41 8.75 33.69
N LYS A 19 -1.70 8.59 34.02
CA LYS A 19 -2.79 8.61 33.02
C LYS A 19 -2.85 9.95 32.29
N LEU A 20 -2.62 11.05 33.02
CA LEU A 20 -2.61 12.40 32.46
C LEU A 20 -1.39 12.64 31.57
N TYR A 21 -0.21 12.21 32.02
CA TYR A 21 1.04 12.26 31.26
C TYR A 21 0.93 11.48 29.94
N ASN A 22 0.41 10.25 29.98
CA ASN A 22 0.19 9.44 28.78
C ASN A 22 -0.78 10.13 27.80
N LYS A 23 -1.86 10.74 28.30
CA LYS A 23 -2.78 11.52 27.45
C LYS A 23 -2.12 12.75 26.80
N ILE A 24 -1.18 13.40 27.49
CA ILE A 24 -0.42 14.54 26.94
C ILE A 24 0.55 14.06 25.85
N ASN A 25 1.28 12.96 26.08
CA ASN A 25 2.16 12.37 25.06
C ASN A 25 1.38 11.90 23.84
N ASP A 26 0.24 11.23 24.03
CA ASP A 26 -0.65 10.81 22.94
C ASP A 26 -1.16 12.03 22.14
N ALA A 27 -1.46 13.15 22.81
CA ALA A 27 -1.87 14.37 22.14
C ALA A 27 -0.77 14.94 21.23
N GLY A 28 0.50 14.84 21.62
CA GLY A 28 1.64 15.22 20.78
C GLY A 28 1.73 14.38 19.50
N GLU A 29 1.68 13.04 19.62
CA GLU A 29 1.69 12.15 18.43
C GLU A 29 0.49 12.42 17.51
N VAL A 30 -0.70 12.66 18.08
CA VAL A 30 -1.91 12.98 17.31
C VAL A 30 -1.76 14.32 16.59
N ILE A 31 -1.22 15.34 17.24
CA ILE A 31 -1.00 16.65 16.61
C ILE A 31 -0.05 16.55 15.42
N ASP A 32 1.05 15.80 15.55
CA ASP A 32 2.01 15.58 14.47
C ASP A 32 1.37 14.85 13.27
N ASP A 33 0.64 13.76 13.51
CA ASP A 33 -0.07 13.01 12.47
C ASP A 33 -1.08 13.90 11.73
N VAL A 34 -1.82 14.73 12.47
CA VAL A 34 -2.82 15.63 11.92
C VAL A 34 -2.18 16.77 11.15
N GLN A 35 -1.02 17.26 11.60
CA GLN A 35 -0.27 18.28 10.89
C GLN A 35 0.25 17.76 9.56
N ASP A 36 0.82 16.55 9.52
CA ASP A 36 1.28 15.91 8.29
C ASP A 36 0.11 15.72 7.31
N ARG A 37 -1.02 15.23 7.82
CA ARG A 37 -2.22 15.01 7.03
C ARG A 37 -2.85 16.31 6.51
N LEU A 38 -2.82 17.37 7.31
CA LEU A 38 -3.27 18.68 6.89
C LEU A 38 -2.39 19.27 5.78
N GLN A 39 -1.08 19.10 5.87
CA GLN A 39 -0.14 19.54 4.83
C GLN A 39 -0.35 18.77 3.53
N GLU A 40 -0.56 17.46 3.61
CA GLU A 40 -0.96 16.65 2.46
C GLU A 40 -2.23 17.23 1.83
N ILE A 41 -3.26 17.51 2.64
CA ILE A 41 -4.54 18.06 2.18
C ILE A 41 -4.42 19.40 1.48
N LEU A 42 -3.68 20.32 2.07
CA LEU A 42 -3.41 21.62 1.47
C LEU A 42 -2.55 21.52 0.21
N GLY A 43 -1.72 20.48 0.10
CA GLY A 43 -0.87 20.20 -1.06
C GLY A 43 -1.67 19.96 -2.34
N TRP A 44 -2.83 19.29 -2.27
CA TRP A 44 -3.66 19.02 -3.45
C TRP A 44 -4.82 20.00 -3.63
N ILE A 45 -5.25 20.73 -2.60
CA ILE A 45 -6.22 21.83 -2.73
C ILE A 45 -5.69 22.93 -3.67
N LYS A 46 -4.40 23.30 -3.56
CA LYS A 46 -3.79 24.36 -4.37
C LYS A 46 -3.88 24.08 -5.88
N PRO A 47 -3.46 22.91 -6.40
CA PRO A 47 -3.65 22.53 -7.80
C PRO A 47 -5.11 22.54 -8.26
N ILE A 48 -6.05 22.03 -7.44
CA ILE A 48 -7.48 22.04 -7.78
C ILE A 48 -7.98 23.46 -7.96
N GLN A 49 -7.65 24.35 -7.03
CA GLN A 49 -8.06 25.74 -7.10
C GLN A 49 -7.41 26.47 -8.28
N ALA A 50 -6.12 26.25 -8.53
CA ALA A 50 -5.43 26.82 -9.68
C ALA A 50 -6.08 26.37 -10.99
N HIS A 51 -6.43 25.09 -11.12
CA HIS A 51 -7.11 24.55 -12.29
C HIS A 51 -8.55 25.06 -12.44
N LEU A 52 -9.29 25.22 -11.33
CA LEU A 52 -10.61 25.86 -11.33
C LEU A 52 -10.51 27.31 -11.84
N HIS A 53 -9.51 28.07 -11.39
CA HIS A 53 -9.32 29.47 -11.78
C HIS A 53 -8.81 29.62 -13.22
N ASP A 54 -7.84 28.81 -13.64
CA ASP A 54 -7.16 28.89 -14.95
C ASP A 54 -8.07 28.44 -16.10
N LYS A 55 -8.78 27.32 -15.93
CA LYS A 55 -9.60 26.75 -17.02
C LYS A 55 -11.07 27.13 -16.99
N TYR A 56 -11.58 27.60 -15.86
CA TYR A 56 -13.01 27.81 -15.63
C TYR A 56 -13.29 29.18 -15.02
N GLY A 57 -12.57 30.22 -15.51
CA GLY A 57 -12.95 31.61 -15.28
C GLY A 57 -14.46 31.86 -15.50
N PRO A 58 -14.99 33.00 -15.05
CA PRO A 58 -16.41 33.23 -14.76
C PRO A 58 -17.42 32.97 -15.92
N ALA A 59 -16.95 32.73 -17.14
CA ALA A 59 -17.75 32.57 -18.34
C ALA A 59 -18.04 31.10 -18.77
N ARG A 60 -17.48 30.06 -18.13
CA ARG A 60 -17.72 28.65 -18.54
C ARG A 60 -18.47 27.85 -17.48
N ASN A 61 -19.79 27.72 -17.68
CA ASN A 61 -20.71 26.91 -16.89
C ASN A 61 -20.41 25.41 -17.00
N TYR A 62 -19.54 24.92 -16.13
CA TYR A 62 -19.65 23.55 -15.64
C TYR A 62 -20.54 23.60 -14.39
N ALA A 63 -21.66 22.88 -14.40
CA ALA A 63 -22.63 22.90 -13.30
C ALA A 63 -22.00 22.54 -11.93
N GLU A 64 -20.90 21.79 -11.93
CA GLU A 64 -20.23 21.27 -10.73
C GLU A 64 -19.08 22.16 -10.22
N ALA A 65 -18.56 23.10 -11.03
CA ALA A 65 -17.42 23.93 -10.63
C ALA A 65 -17.68 24.79 -9.38
N PRO A 66 -18.87 25.45 -9.23
CA PRO A 66 -19.21 26.15 -8.00
C PRO A 66 -19.28 25.22 -6.78
N THR A 67 -19.74 23.98 -6.96
CA THR A 67 -19.82 22.99 -5.88
C THR A 67 -18.42 22.59 -5.41
N ILE A 68 -17.49 22.35 -6.33
CA ILE A 68 -16.10 21.97 -6.02
C ILE A 68 -15.37 23.13 -5.36
N GLN A 69 -15.55 24.36 -5.88
CA GLN A 69 -15.00 25.57 -5.27
C GLN A 69 -15.52 25.75 -3.83
N ALA A 70 -16.82 25.56 -3.62
CA ALA A 70 -17.42 25.63 -2.29
C ALA A 70 -16.88 24.56 -1.33
N ILE A 71 -16.56 23.35 -1.81
CA ILE A 71 -15.90 22.31 -0.99
C ILE A 71 -14.46 22.72 -0.65
N VAL A 72 -13.71 23.23 -1.62
CA VAL A 72 -12.33 23.70 -1.42
C VAL A 72 -12.27 24.82 -0.39
N ASP A 73 -13.13 25.83 -0.49
CA ASP A 73 -13.14 26.97 0.43
C ASP A 73 -13.51 26.52 1.85
N LYS A 74 -14.48 25.60 1.95
CA LYS A 74 -14.85 24.92 3.19
C LYS A 74 -13.67 24.19 3.84
N MET A 75 -12.88 23.44 3.07
CA MET A 75 -11.69 22.75 3.57
C MET A 75 -10.58 23.72 4.01
N LYS A 76 -10.44 24.88 3.36
CA LYS A 76 -9.48 25.92 3.78
C LYS A 76 -9.86 26.54 5.11
N VAL A 77 -11.13 26.84 5.33
CA VAL A 77 -11.60 27.39 6.61
C VAL A 77 -11.27 26.42 7.74
N GLU A 78 -11.57 25.13 7.56
CA GLU A 78 -11.24 24.11 8.56
C GLU A 78 -9.73 23.93 8.75
N ALA A 79 -8.95 24.00 7.67
CA ALA A 79 -7.49 23.97 7.75
C ALA A 79 -6.92 25.14 8.56
N THR A 80 -7.49 26.34 8.42
CA THR A 80 -7.15 27.51 9.24
C THR A 80 -7.50 27.28 10.70
N SER A 81 -8.70 26.75 10.99
CA SER A 81 -9.10 26.41 12.36
C SER A 81 -8.15 25.39 13.02
N ILE A 82 -7.71 24.36 12.28
CA ILE A 82 -6.70 23.41 12.79
C ILE A 82 -5.36 24.10 13.05
N ARG A 83 -4.91 25.00 12.17
CA ARG A 83 -3.67 25.78 12.38
C ARG A 83 -3.75 26.66 13.62
N GLU A 84 -4.89 27.28 13.88
CA GLU A 84 -5.13 28.05 15.11
C GLU A 84 -5.05 27.17 16.35
N ILE A 85 -5.65 25.97 16.32
CA ILE A 85 -5.55 24.99 17.41
C ILE A 85 -4.08 24.59 17.64
N PHE A 86 -3.31 24.35 16.57
CA PHE A 86 -1.88 24.04 16.67
C PHE A 86 -1.05 25.21 17.18
N GLN A 87 -1.38 26.44 16.79
CA GLN A 87 -0.71 27.62 17.30
C GLN A 87 -0.93 27.77 18.80
N ARG A 88 -2.17 27.61 19.28
CA ARG A 88 -2.50 27.59 20.72
C ARG A 88 -1.76 26.48 21.46
N PHE A 89 -1.62 25.30 20.85
CA PHE A 89 -0.84 24.21 21.44
C PHE A 89 0.64 24.56 21.54
N ARG A 90 1.27 25.08 20.48
CA ARG A 90 2.69 25.49 20.52
C ARG A 90 2.95 26.64 21.49
N GLU A 91 2.03 27.58 21.61
CA GLU A 91 2.10 28.66 22.61
C GLU A 91 2.01 28.10 24.04
N ALA A 92 1.26 27.02 24.25
CA ALA A 92 1.23 26.30 25.52
C ALA A 92 2.48 25.44 25.79
N ASP A 93 3.14 24.96 24.74
CA ASP A 93 4.29 24.05 24.82
C ASP A 93 5.64 24.77 25.03
N ARG A 94 5.74 26.05 24.67
CA ARG A 94 6.97 26.86 24.85
C ARG A 94 7.34 27.16 26.30
N ASP A 95 6.38 27.05 27.22
CA ASP A 95 6.63 27.30 28.64
C ASP A 95 6.97 25.99 29.35
N ASP A 96 8.22 25.87 29.80
CA ASP A 96 8.72 24.76 30.63
C ASP A 96 8.31 24.87 32.11
N ASP A 97 7.45 25.83 32.43
CA ASP A 97 6.94 26.03 33.78
C ASP A 97 5.67 25.22 34.07
N ILE A 98 5.25 25.25 35.34
CA ILE A 98 4.03 24.59 35.81
C ILE A 98 2.78 25.07 35.05
N TRP A 99 2.79 26.31 34.53
CA TRP A 99 1.69 26.88 33.77
C TRP A 99 1.64 26.36 32.33
N GLY A 100 2.77 26.08 31.70
CA GLY A 100 2.86 25.38 30.42
C GLY A 100 2.37 23.93 30.54
N PHE A 101 2.74 23.23 31.61
CA PHE A 101 2.19 21.90 31.91
C PHE A 101 0.66 21.94 32.14
N ALA A 102 0.15 22.90 32.91
CA ALA A 102 -1.29 23.07 33.14
C ALA A 102 -2.06 23.42 31.85
N ARG A 103 -1.48 24.22 30.94
CA ARG A 103 -2.07 24.50 29.62
C ARG A 103 -2.07 23.28 28.72
N ARG A 104 -1.01 22.47 28.72
CA ARG A 104 -0.95 21.16 28.02
C ARG A 104 -2.02 20.19 28.53
N ILE A 105 -2.20 20.12 29.86
CA ILE A 105 -3.31 19.37 30.48
C ILE A 105 -4.66 19.90 30.02
N ARG A 106 -4.89 21.21 30.09
CA ARG A 106 -6.16 21.83 29.69
C ARG A 106 -6.47 21.60 28.22
N PHE A 107 -5.45 21.59 27.36
CA PHE A 107 -5.60 21.25 25.95
C PHE A 107 -5.97 19.78 25.76
N ALA A 108 -5.21 18.86 26.37
CA ALA A 108 -5.40 17.41 26.24
C ALA A 108 -6.75 16.92 26.82
N VAL A 109 -7.21 17.55 27.92
CA VAL A 109 -8.45 17.18 28.63
C VAL A 109 -9.65 18.02 28.18
N GLY A 110 -9.42 19.18 27.55
CA GLY A 110 -10.45 20.14 27.19
C GLY A 110 -11.17 19.87 25.87
N SER A 111 -11.94 20.85 25.42
CA SER A 111 -12.71 20.79 24.17
C SER A 111 -11.84 20.68 22.91
N SER A 112 -10.58 21.10 22.98
CA SER A 112 -9.69 21.22 21.82
C SER A 112 -9.31 19.88 21.18
N THR A 113 -9.16 18.80 21.96
CA THR A 113 -8.91 17.46 21.38
C THR A 113 -10.13 16.93 20.64
N LYS A 114 -11.32 17.05 21.23
CA LYS A 114 -12.58 16.68 20.55
C LYS A 114 -12.87 17.56 19.33
N GLU A 115 -12.57 18.86 19.42
CA GLU A 115 -12.70 19.81 18.32
C GLU A 115 -11.75 19.45 17.18
N LEU A 116 -10.50 19.10 17.50
CA LEU A 116 -9.51 18.63 16.54
C LEU A 116 -9.97 17.34 15.86
N GLU A 117 -10.40 16.31 16.61
CA GLU A 117 -10.94 15.05 16.08
C GLU A 117 -12.15 15.28 15.15
N ASN A 118 -13.06 16.17 15.53
CA ASN A 118 -14.24 16.53 14.73
C ASN A 118 -13.84 17.26 13.44
N LEU A 119 -12.89 18.20 13.52
CA LEU A 119 -12.38 18.93 12.35
C LEU A 119 -11.68 17.98 11.37
N ILE A 120 -10.86 17.05 11.86
CA ILE A 120 -10.21 16.02 11.04
C ILE A 120 -11.24 15.16 10.33
N THR A 121 -12.20 14.61 11.08
CA THR A 121 -13.26 13.77 10.52
C THR A 121 -14.04 14.52 9.45
N THR A 122 -14.27 15.82 9.66
CA THR A 122 -14.97 16.66 8.69
C THR A 122 -14.14 16.94 7.44
N ILE A 123 -12.85 17.26 7.60
CA ILE A 123 -11.90 17.46 6.50
C ILE A 123 -11.74 16.18 5.68
N GLU A 124 -11.62 15.01 6.30
CA GLU A 124 -11.53 13.71 5.61
C GLU A 124 -12.79 13.42 4.80
N ARG A 125 -13.97 13.60 5.40
CA ARG A 125 -15.26 13.44 4.70
C ARG A 125 -15.38 14.38 3.51
N ARG A 126 -14.87 15.61 3.63
CA ARG A 126 -14.85 16.58 2.53
C ARG A 126 -13.80 16.24 1.48
N ALA A 127 -12.67 15.67 1.87
CA ALA A 127 -11.67 15.19 0.95
C ALA A 127 -12.20 14.04 0.07
N ASP A 128 -12.92 13.09 0.68
CA ASP A 128 -13.61 12.02 -0.03
C ASP A 128 -14.69 12.56 -0.98
N ASN A 129 -15.44 13.58 -0.54
CA ASN A 129 -16.44 14.23 -1.39
C ASN A 129 -15.77 14.98 -2.56
N LEU A 130 -14.67 15.68 -2.30
CA LEU A 130 -13.92 16.41 -3.32
C LEU A 130 -13.32 15.44 -4.36
N ASP A 131 -12.71 14.33 -3.92
CA ASP A 131 -12.22 13.28 -4.84
C ASP A 131 -13.36 12.71 -5.70
N ARG A 132 -14.53 12.47 -5.09
CA ARG A 132 -15.73 12.03 -5.82
C ARG A 132 -16.15 13.04 -6.90
N GLN A 133 -16.24 14.32 -6.55
CA GLN A 133 -16.63 15.38 -7.50
C GLN A 133 -15.58 15.60 -8.59
N VAL A 134 -14.29 15.57 -8.24
CA VAL A 134 -13.19 15.64 -9.21
C VAL A 134 -13.21 14.45 -10.19
N ARG A 135 -13.65 13.28 -9.75
CA ARG A 135 -13.87 12.12 -10.64
C ARG A 135 -15.06 12.30 -11.57
N LEU A 136 -16.13 12.97 -11.13
CA LEU A 136 -17.32 13.26 -11.94
C LEU A 136 -17.04 14.29 -13.05
N MET A 137 -16.13 15.25 -12.81
CA MET A 137 -15.74 16.25 -13.80
C MET A 137 -15.03 15.72 -15.06
N ASP A 138 -14.77 14.41 -15.19
CA ASP A 138 -14.03 13.74 -16.30
C ASP A 138 -12.75 14.48 -16.76
N SER A 139 -12.14 15.27 -15.86
CA SER A 139 -10.96 16.06 -16.19
C SER A 139 -9.71 15.21 -15.96
N LYS A 140 -9.33 14.43 -16.98
CA LYS A 140 -8.08 13.64 -16.99
C LYS A 140 -6.85 14.46 -16.59
N HIS A 141 -6.86 15.76 -16.89
CA HIS A 141 -5.77 16.67 -16.53
C HIS A 141 -5.74 16.97 -15.02
N LEU A 142 -6.89 17.28 -14.40
CA LEU A 142 -6.96 17.55 -12.97
C LEU A 142 -6.63 16.30 -12.16
N GLN A 143 -7.13 15.13 -12.58
CA GLN A 143 -6.79 13.86 -11.94
C GLN A 143 -5.28 13.58 -12.01
N LYS A 144 -4.62 13.93 -13.12
CA LYS A 144 -3.16 13.81 -13.24
C LYS A 144 -2.42 14.78 -12.32
N GLN A 145 -2.86 16.04 -12.20
CA GLN A 145 -2.24 17.02 -11.32
C GLN A 145 -2.43 16.67 -9.84
N VAL A 146 -3.63 16.25 -9.43
CA VAL A 146 -3.90 15.79 -8.06
C VAL A 146 -3.02 14.59 -7.72
N ARG A 147 -2.90 13.61 -8.63
CA ARG A 147 -1.99 12.46 -8.44
C ARG A 147 -0.52 12.87 -8.38
N GLN A 148 -0.10 13.87 -9.16
CA GLN A 148 1.26 14.39 -9.12
C GLN A 148 1.56 15.14 -7.82
N ALA A 149 0.58 15.90 -7.30
CA ALA A 149 0.69 16.60 -6.01
C ALA A 149 0.62 15.64 -4.82
N GLN A 150 -0.14 14.55 -4.95
CA GLN A 150 -0.20 13.45 -3.97
C GLN A 150 1.03 12.53 -4.02
N LYS A 151 1.92 12.64 -5.02
CA LYS A 151 3.21 11.96 -4.91
C LYS A 151 3.94 12.60 -3.74
N PRO A 152 4.18 11.88 -2.62
CA PRO A 152 4.95 12.45 -1.51
C PRO A 152 6.27 13.00 -2.08
N LEU A 153 6.81 14.09 -1.53
CA LEU A 153 8.13 14.61 -1.88
C LEU A 153 9.14 13.45 -1.78
N ARG A 154 9.37 12.75 -2.89
CA ARG A 154 10.04 11.45 -2.89
C ARG A 154 11.51 11.74 -2.67
N GLY A 155 11.96 11.56 -1.42
CA GLY A 155 13.36 11.66 -1.08
C GLY A 155 14.17 10.78 -2.03
N THR A 156 15.08 11.41 -2.77
CA THR A 156 15.93 10.86 -3.84
C THR A 156 16.95 9.82 -3.37
N CYS A 157 16.83 9.32 -2.13
CA CYS A 157 17.71 8.28 -1.62
C CYS A 157 17.21 6.93 -2.12
N LYS A 158 17.88 6.39 -3.16
CA LYS A 158 17.64 5.06 -3.70
C LYS A 158 17.71 4.02 -2.58
N ARG A 159 16.54 3.60 -2.08
CA ARG A 159 16.46 2.57 -1.04
C ARG A 159 17.04 1.28 -1.58
N ARG A 160 18.10 0.78 -0.94
CA ARG A 160 18.69 -0.54 -1.22
C ARG A 160 18.11 -1.56 -0.23
N ASN A 161 18.17 -2.83 -0.60
CA ASN A 161 17.74 -3.95 0.26
C ASN A 161 16.26 -3.91 0.68
N VAL A 162 15.40 -3.51 -0.24
CA VAL A 162 13.96 -3.40 -0.02
C VAL A 162 13.34 -4.78 0.16
N LYS A 163 12.47 -4.93 1.16
CA LYS A 163 11.68 -6.12 1.44
C LYS A 163 10.21 -5.83 1.17
N ILE A 164 9.57 -6.66 0.35
CA ILE A 164 8.16 -6.46 -0.03
C ILE A 164 7.28 -7.66 0.33
N LEU A 165 6.03 -7.38 0.69
CA LEU A 165 5.00 -8.36 0.98
C LEU A 165 3.74 -8.07 0.18
N PHE A 166 3.26 -9.03 -0.61
CA PHE A 166 1.95 -8.93 -1.26
C PHE A 166 0.87 -9.57 -0.39
N VAL A 167 -0.22 -8.83 -0.15
CA VAL A 167 -1.30 -9.26 0.74
C VAL A 167 -2.63 -9.25 0.01
N ASP A 168 -3.30 -10.39 0.00
CA ASP A 168 -4.70 -10.52 -0.36
C ASP A 168 -5.46 -11.29 0.74
N PRO A 169 -6.77 -11.54 0.65
CA PRO A 169 -7.51 -12.22 1.72
C PRO A 169 -6.94 -13.58 2.13
N ALA A 170 -6.77 -14.48 1.16
CA ALA A 170 -6.58 -15.91 1.42
C ALA A 170 -5.18 -16.43 1.05
N ASN A 171 -4.31 -15.62 0.44
CA ASN A 171 -2.98 -16.03 0.00
C ASN A 171 -2.90 -17.21 -0.98
N VAL A 172 -3.95 -17.38 -1.79
CA VAL A 172 -4.00 -18.43 -2.83
C VAL A 172 -4.14 -17.86 -4.24
N GLY A 173 -4.24 -16.53 -4.37
CA GLY A 173 -4.62 -15.86 -5.61
C GLY A 173 -3.69 -14.71 -5.99
N ARG A 174 -4.18 -13.47 -5.88
CA ARG A 174 -3.51 -12.26 -6.39
C ARG A 174 -2.15 -12.06 -5.76
N SER A 175 -2.04 -12.29 -4.45
CA SER A 175 -0.77 -12.15 -3.72
C SER A 175 0.29 -13.15 -4.21
N MET A 176 -0.11 -14.40 -4.47
CA MET A 176 0.77 -15.43 -5.05
C MET A 176 1.19 -15.11 -6.48
N VAL A 177 0.25 -14.65 -7.32
CA VAL A 177 0.54 -14.22 -8.70
C VAL A 177 1.49 -13.02 -8.70
N ALA A 178 1.28 -12.04 -7.82
CA ALA A 178 2.16 -10.87 -7.71
C ALA A 178 3.56 -11.24 -7.23
N GLN A 179 3.67 -12.12 -6.23
CA GLN A 179 4.97 -12.65 -5.79
C GLN A 179 5.70 -13.36 -6.92
N GLY A 180 5.01 -14.25 -7.65
CA GLY A 180 5.61 -14.98 -8.76
C GLY A 180 6.05 -14.06 -9.90
N TYR A 181 5.24 -13.07 -10.23
CA TYR A 181 5.59 -12.06 -11.23
C TYR A 181 6.82 -11.25 -10.80
N ALA A 182 6.87 -10.79 -9.55
CA ALA A 182 8.02 -10.07 -9.03
C ALA A 182 9.31 -10.90 -9.05
N GLN A 183 9.21 -12.22 -8.79
CA GLN A 183 10.35 -13.15 -8.91
C GLN A 183 10.80 -13.32 -10.37
N LEU A 184 9.87 -13.41 -11.34
CA LEU A 184 10.20 -13.44 -12.77
C LEU A 184 10.92 -12.16 -13.23
N VAL A 185 10.46 -11.00 -12.76
CA VAL A 185 11.09 -9.69 -13.06
C VAL A 185 12.49 -9.60 -12.44
N ARG A 186 12.67 -10.11 -11.21
CA ARG A 186 14.00 -10.21 -10.57
C ARG A 186 14.96 -11.02 -11.42
N GLU A 187 14.59 -12.23 -11.82
CA GLU A 187 15.45 -13.11 -12.64
C GLU A 187 15.80 -12.45 -13.98
N ALA A 188 14.80 -11.88 -14.67
CA ALA A 188 15.02 -11.18 -15.93
C ALA A 188 16.01 -9.99 -15.78
N THR A 189 15.84 -9.19 -14.73
CA THR A 189 16.67 -8.00 -14.47
C THR A 189 18.10 -8.40 -14.11
N THR A 190 18.26 -9.36 -13.20
CA THR A 190 19.58 -9.80 -12.70
C THR A 190 20.41 -10.51 -13.78
N ARG A 191 19.79 -11.30 -14.65
CA ARG A 191 20.48 -11.96 -15.77
C ARG A 191 21.04 -10.99 -16.80
N LEU A 192 20.39 -9.84 -16.97
CA LEU A 192 20.86 -8.74 -17.81
C LEU A 192 21.88 -7.84 -17.08
N LYS A 193 22.38 -8.27 -15.91
CA LYS A 193 23.33 -7.53 -15.06
C LYS A 193 22.85 -6.12 -14.70
N LYS A 194 21.53 -5.90 -14.70
CA LYS A 194 20.91 -4.65 -14.25
C LYS A 194 20.75 -4.66 -12.73
N PRO A 195 20.83 -3.50 -12.07
CA PRO A 195 20.70 -3.42 -10.63
C PRO A 195 19.32 -3.88 -10.17
N TRP A 196 19.28 -4.63 -9.06
CA TRP A 196 18.06 -5.10 -8.44
C TRP A 196 18.11 -4.81 -6.94
N PHE A 197 17.16 -4.03 -6.44
CA PHE A 197 17.19 -3.49 -5.07
C PHE A 197 16.32 -4.26 -4.07
N ILE A 198 15.56 -5.27 -4.52
CA ILE A 198 14.60 -5.99 -3.67
C ILE A 198 15.19 -7.32 -3.21
N VAL A 199 15.48 -7.43 -1.92
CA VAL A 199 16.13 -8.62 -1.33
C VAL A 199 15.14 -9.72 -0.97
N ALA A 200 13.92 -9.36 -0.54
CA ALA A 200 12.89 -10.31 -0.14
C ALA A 200 11.56 -10.01 -0.84
N ILE A 201 10.94 -11.05 -1.38
CA ILE A 201 9.65 -11.01 -2.07
C ILE A 201 8.78 -12.11 -1.52
N HIS A 202 7.79 -11.76 -0.71
CA HIS A 202 6.88 -12.71 -0.09
C HIS A 202 5.42 -12.36 -0.34
N SER A 203 4.53 -13.27 0.03
CA SER A 203 3.09 -13.04 0.08
C SER A 203 2.49 -13.55 1.39
N ALA A 204 1.32 -13.05 1.75
CA ALA A 204 0.55 -13.48 2.92
C ALA A 204 -0.95 -13.17 2.76
N GLY A 205 -1.75 -13.73 3.66
CA GLY A 205 -3.21 -13.62 3.69
C GLY A 205 -3.67 -12.82 4.90
N ILE A 206 -4.43 -11.75 4.70
CA ILE A 206 -4.96 -10.96 5.83
C ILE A 206 -6.08 -11.70 6.59
N HIS A 207 -6.77 -12.65 5.96
CA HIS A 207 -7.80 -13.49 6.59
C HIS A 207 -7.29 -14.87 6.99
N VAL A 208 -6.07 -15.24 6.57
CA VAL A 208 -5.49 -16.53 6.92
C VAL A 208 -5.05 -16.46 8.38
N ARG A 209 -5.59 -17.36 9.21
CA ARG A 209 -5.18 -17.44 10.61
C ARG A 209 -3.75 -17.99 10.69
N ASN A 210 -2.90 -17.27 11.40
CA ASN A 210 -1.61 -17.78 11.85
C ASN A 210 -1.74 -18.06 13.34
N THR A 211 -1.88 -19.34 13.70
CA THR A 211 -2.04 -19.79 15.10
C THR A 211 -0.70 -19.99 15.80
N GLY A 212 0.43 -19.81 15.09
CA GLY A 212 1.75 -19.85 15.70
C GLY A 212 1.96 -18.71 16.70
N PRO A 213 3.00 -18.78 17.56
CA PRO A 213 3.24 -17.82 18.64
C PRO A 213 3.46 -16.38 18.15
N ASN A 214 3.84 -16.22 16.89
CA ASN A 214 4.04 -14.92 16.23
C ASN A 214 2.85 -14.50 15.37
N GLY A 215 1.70 -15.13 15.53
CA GLY A 215 0.48 -14.86 14.78
C GLY A 215 -0.24 -13.58 15.21
N LEU A 216 -1.18 -13.15 14.37
CA LEU A 216 -2.08 -12.02 14.60
C LEU A 216 -3.55 -12.46 14.77
N ALA A 217 -3.82 -13.75 15.00
CA ALA A 217 -5.17 -14.32 15.05
C ALA A 217 -6.09 -13.58 16.04
N GLU A 218 -5.62 -13.33 17.26
CA GLU A 218 -6.40 -12.61 18.29
C GLU A 218 -6.83 -11.21 17.83
N LEU A 219 -5.93 -10.46 17.18
CA LEU A 219 -6.23 -9.13 16.66
C LEU A 219 -7.15 -9.17 15.43
N GLN A 220 -7.03 -10.23 14.61
CA GLN A 220 -7.95 -10.47 13.49
C GLN A 220 -9.38 -10.74 14.00
N ASP A 221 -9.51 -11.53 15.06
CA ASP A 221 -10.79 -11.86 15.71
C ASP A 221 -11.42 -10.61 16.34
N GLU A 222 -10.63 -9.78 17.03
CA GLU A 222 -11.09 -8.50 17.60
C GLU A 222 -11.60 -7.53 16.52
N LEU A 223 -10.95 -7.52 15.34
CA LEU A 223 -11.38 -6.74 14.19
C LEU A 223 -12.53 -7.38 13.41
N LYS A 224 -13.00 -8.57 13.81
CA LYS A 224 -14.04 -9.36 13.14
C LYS A 224 -13.69 -9.58 11.66
N LEU A 225 -12.42 -9.79 11.36
CA LEU A 225 -12.00 -10.13 10.00
C LEU A 225 -12.47 -11.55 9.67
N PRO A 226 -12.85 -11.82 8.42
CA PRO A 226 -13.13 -13.19 8.01
C PRO A 226 -11.94 -14.09 8.31
N SER A 227 -12.23 -15.32 8.73
CA SER A 227 -11.22 -16.34 8.98
C SER A 227 -11.17 -17.32 7.81
N VAL A 228 -9.96 -17.59 7.34
CA VAL A 228 -9.65 -18.61 6.32
C VAL A 228 -8.57 -19.52 6.90
N GLU A 229 -8.69 -20.82 6.63
CA GLU A 229 -7.69 -21.80 7.03
C GLU A 229 -6.35 -21.54 6.33
N ALA A 230 -5.26 -21.81 7.07
CA ALA A 230 -3.92 -21.85 6.50
C ALA A 230 -3.74 -23.09 5.62
N ASP A 231 -2.56 -23.22 5.03
CA ASP A 231 -2.14 -24.41 4.30
C ASP A 231 -2.93 -24.75 3.03
N GLN A 232 -3.66 -23.78 2.48
CA GLN A 232 -4.29 -23.92 1.19
C GLN A 232 -3.25 -23.83 0.06
N ALA A 233 -3.39 -24.70 -0.93
CA ALA A 233 -2.58 -24.64 -2.14
C ALA A 233 -2.95 -23.41 -3.00
N PRO A 234 -2.00 -22.82 -3.74
CA PRO A 234 -2.30 -21.74 -4.66
C PRO A 234 -3.24 -22.22 -5.77
N ARG A 235 -4.10 -21.33 -6.26
CA ARG A 235 -5.05 -21.68 -7.32
C ARG A 235 -4.29 -22.01 -8.61
N ALA A 236 -4.46 -23.25 -9.10
CA ALA A 236 -3.81 -23.74 -10.31
C ALA A 236 -4.06 -22.80 -11.52
N VAL A 237 -5.30 -22.38 -11.73
CA VAL A 237 -5.66 -21.44 -12.84
C VAL A 237 -4.90 -20.11 -12.73
N ALA A 238 -4.67 -19.61 -11.51
CA ALA A 238 -3.90 -18.38 -11.29
C ALA A 238 -2.41 -18.57 -11.60
N GLN A 239 -1.85 -19.74 -11.27
CA GLN A 239 -0.47 -20.07 -11.62
C GLN A 239 -0.30 -20.26 -13.12
N SER A 240 -1.20 -21.01 -13.76
CA SER A 240 -1.27 -21.13 -15.22
C SER A 240 -1.35 -19.75 -15.89
N ALA A 241 -2.17 -18.82 -15.37
CA ALA A 241 -2.24 -17.43 -15.83
C ALA A 241 -0.86 -16.77 -15.93
N LEU A 242 -0.09 -16.87 -14.85
CA LEU A 242 1.25 -16.30 -14.80
C LEU A 242 2.25 -17.05 -15.70
N PHE A 243 2.24 -18.39 -15.67
CA PHE A 243 3.28 -19.24 -16.24
C PHE A 243 2.96 -19.87 -17.59
N GLU A 244 1.80 -19.66 -18.20
CA GLU A 244 1.61 -20.05 -19.61
C GLU A 244 1.73 -18.82 -20.53
N ASN A 245 1.96 -17.66 -19.93
CA ASN A 245 2.16 -16.43 -20.65
C ASN A 245 3.48 -16.48 -21.46
N LYS A 246 3.36 -16.36 -22.78
CA LYS A 246 4.48 -16.43 -23.75
C LYS A 246 5.56 -15.36 -23.53
N TYR A 247 5.22 -14.23 -22.88
CA TYR A 247 6.17 -13.14 -22.62
C TYR A 247 7.33 -13.53 -21.67
N PHE A 248 7.16 -14.60 -20.89
CA PHE A 248 8.17 -15.07 -19.94
C PHE A 248 8.70 -16.47 -20.29
N ASN A 249 8.83 -16.83 -21.56
CA ASN A 249 9.29 -18.17 -21.94
C ASN A 249 10.81 -18.36 -21.74
N TYR A 250 11.24 -18.53 -20.49
CA TYR A 250 12.64 -18.74 -20.09
C TYR A 250 12.76 -19.94 -19.15
N ASP A 251 13.92 -20.59 -19.12
CA ASP A 251 14.14 -21.83 -18.34
C ASP A 251 13.91 -21.66 -16.83
N TYR A 252 14.27 -20.49 -16.27
CA TYR A 252 14.11 -20.18 -14.84
C TYR A 252 12.64 -20.12 -14.38
N LYS A 253 11.71 -20.04 -15.33
CA LYS A 253 10.28 -19.99 -15.07
C LYS A 253 9.76 -21.26 -14.41
N THR A 254 10.25 -22.42 -14.84
CA THR A 254 9.84 -23.73 -14.29
C THR A 254 10.21 -23.83 -12.82
N THR A 255 11.43 -23.44 -12.46
CA THR A 255 11.90 -23.43 -11.06
C THR A 255 11.05 -22.50 -10.18
N ILE A 256 10.69 -21.32 -10.67
CA ILE A 256 9.82 -20.39 -9.94
C ILE A 256 8.41 -20.99 -9.79
N ALA A 257 7.86 -21.57 -10.85
CA ALA A 257 6.53 -22.19 -10.84
C ALA A 257 6.45 -23.35 -9.84
N GLU A 258 7.43 -24.25 -9.87
CA GLU A 258 7.53 -25.36 -8.92
C GLU A 258 7.62 -24.87 -7.49
N ARG A 259 8.48 -23.87 -7.21
CA ARG A 259 8.60 -23.29 -5.87
C ARG A 259 7.28 -22.69 -5.40
N LEU A 260 6.59 -21.93 -6.24
CA LEU A 260 5.30 -21.34 -5.88
C LEU A 260 4.20 -22.40 -5.71
N SER A 261 4.18 -23.46 -6.50
CA SER A 261 3.19 -24.55 -6.38
C SER A 261 3.26 -25.29 -5.03
N LYS A 262 4.47 -25.35 -4.46
CA LYS A 262 4.73 -25.95 -3.15
C LYS A 262 4.44 -25.00 -1.98
N GLN A 263 4.36 -23.69 -2.23
CA GLN A 263 4.02 -22.74 -1.18
C GLN A 263 2.58 -22.96 -0.71
N ARG A 264 2.35 -22.64 0.57
CA ARG A 264 1.10 -22.82 1.27
C ARG A 264 0.60 -21.48 1.79
N SER A 265 -0.71 -21.29 1.82
CA SER A 265 -1.29 -20.03 2.32
C SER A 265 -0.85 -19.80 3.75
N ARG A 266 -0.43 -18.57 4.06
CA ARG A 266 0.01 -18.20 5.41
C ARG A 266 -0.57 -16.86 5.84
N GLY A 267 -0.82 -16.75 7.14
CA GLY A 267 -1.24 -15.50 7.77
C GLY A 267 -0.11 -14.50 7.95
N LEU A 268 -0.47 -13.30 8.39
CA LEU A 268 0.47 -12.27 8.79
C LEU A 268 1.12 -12.62 10.14
N SER A 269 2.36 -12.19 10.33
CA SER A 269 3.08 -12.30 11.61
C SER A 269 3.15 -10.97 12.35
N ARG A 270 3.38 -10.98 13.66
CA ARG A 270 3.55 -9.78 14.51
C ARG A 270 4.65 -8.84 14.01
N THR A 271 5.71 -9.39 13.43
CA THR A 271 6.85 -8.60 12.91
C THR A 271 6.63 -8.10 11.49
N THR A 272 5.50 -8.39 10.84
CA THR A 272 5.27 -8.02 9.44
C THR A 272 5.45 -6.52 9.18
N PHE A 273 4.95 -5.67 10.08
CA PHE A 273 5.05 -4.22 9.94
C PHE A 273 6.45 -3.65 10.26
N LYS A 274 7.33 -4.47 10.84
CA LYS A 274 8.74 -4.18 11.10
C LYS A 274 9.65 -4.73 10.01
N ASP A 275 9.34 -5.89 9.47
CA ASP A 275 10.28 -6.65 8.64
C ASP A 275 10.26 -6.22 7.17
N TYR A 276 9.12 -5.71 6.68
CA TYR A 276 8.93 -5.32 5.28
C TYR A 276 8.88 -3.82 5.13
N ASP A 277 9.52 -3.27 4.11
CA ASP A 277 9.46 -1.84 3.81
C ASP A 277 8.12 -1.48 3.16
N TYR A 278 7.64 -2.31 2.24
CA TYR A 278 6.36 -2.14 1.55
C TYR A 278 5.46 -3.37 1.70
N ILE A 279 4.19 -3.13 2.00
CA ILE A 279 3.14 -4.14 2.04
C ILE A 279 2.07 -3.76 1.02
N PHE A 280 2.01 -4.51 -0.08
CA PHE A 280 1.09 -4.24 -1.17
C PHE A 280 -0.25 -4.93 -0.96
N VAL A 281 -1.32 -4.16 -1.11
CA VAL A 281 -2.70 -4.65 -1.12
C VAL A 281 -3.36 -4.35 -2.47
N PHE A 282 -4.44 -5.08 -2.77
CA PHE A 282 -5.10 -5.01 -4.08
C PHE A 282 -6.44 -4.25 -4.06
N ARG A 283 -7.06 -4.09 -2.88
CA ARG A 283 -8.36 -3.42 -2.73
C ARG A 283 -8.33 -2.45 -1.55
N PHE A 284 -9.19 -1.46 -1.61
CA PHE A 284 -9.30 -0.44 -0.57
C PHE A 284 -9.70 -1.02 0.78
N LYS A 285 -10.67 -1.93 0.81
CA LYS A 285 -11.07 -2.60 2.05
C LYS A 285 -9.94 -3.40 2.72
N ASP A 286 -9.07 -4.01 1.92
CA ASP A 286 -7.93 -4.77 2.41
C ASP A 286 -6.86 -3.80 2.96
N ASN A 287 -6.71 -2.61 2.37
CA ASN A 287 -5.88 -1.52 2.89
C ASN A 287 -6.36 -1.06 4.27
N ILE A 288 -7.63 -0.69 4.40
CA ILE A 288 -8.22 -0.23 5.68
C ILE A 288 -8.05 -1.29 6.76
N ALA A 289 -8.37 -2.55 6.46
CA ALA A 289 -8.23 -3.63 7.41
C ALA A 289 -6.78 -3.79 7.89
N LEU A 290 -5.82 -3.67 6.98
CA LEU A 290 -4.40 -3.80 7.31
C LEU A 290 -3.87 -2.60 8.11
N GLN A 291 -4.36 -1.38 7.84
CA GLN A 291 -4.04 -0.19 8.64
C GLN A 291 -4.55 -0.33 10.07
N LYS A 292 -5.81 -0.78 10.25
CA LYS A 292 -6.38 -1.09 11.57
C LYS A 292 -5.58 -2.17 12.28
N LEU A 293 -5.16 -3.22 11.56
CA LEU A 293 -4.33 -4.29 12.11
C LEU A 293 -2.94 -3.78 12.53
N LYS A 294 -2.31 -2.89 11.75
CA LYS A 294 -1.04 -2.23 12.09
C LYS A 294 -1.16 -1.41 13.37
N ALA A 295 -2.19 -0.57 13.48
CA ALA A 295 -2.45 0.25 14.67
C ALA A 295 -2.68 -0.62 15.91
N LYS A 296 -3.49 -1.68 15.79
CA LYS A 296 -3.70 -2.64 16.89
C LYS A 296 -2.44 -3.40 17.26
N THR A 297 -1.60 -3.75 16.29
CA THR A 297 -0.31 -4.41 16.54
C THR A 297 0.61 -3.49 17.35
N LYS A 298 0.71 -2.19 17.00
CA LYS A 298 1.44 -1.18 17.77
C LYS A 298 0.91 -1.10 19.21
N LYS A 299 -0.42 -1.07 19.38
CA LYS A 299 -1.07 -0.95 20.69
C LYS A 299 -0.89 -2.20 21.56
N ALA A 300 -1.08 -3.39 21.00
CA ALA A 300 -1.08 -4.64 21.76
C ALA A 300 0.33 -5.13 22.10
N TYR A 301 1.28 -4.99 21.17
CA TYR A 301 2.62 -5.56 21.31
C TYR A 301 3.73 -4.52 21.47
N GLY A 302 3.44 -3.23 21.26
CA GLY A 302 4.39 -2.13 21.37
C GLY A 302 5.04 -1.69 20.06
N ALA A 303 5.71 -0.55 20.10
CA ALA A 303 6.34 0.09 18.94
C ALA A 303 7.47 -0.74 18.32
N GLN A 304 8.10 -1.66 19.06
CA GLN A 304 9.17 -2.52 18.55
C GLN A 304 8.72 -3.50 17.45
N PHE A 305 7.40 -3.69 17.28
CA PHE A 305 6.79 -4.49 16.19
C PHE A 305 6.31 -3.65 15.01
N VAL A 306 6.34 -2.32 15.12
CA VAL A 306 5.91 -1.38 14.08
C VAL A 306 6.98 -0.30 13.93
N SER A 307 7.84 -0.43 12.93
CA SER A 307 8.87 0.56 12.66
C SER A 307 8.29 1.75 11.89
N LYS A 308 8.73 2.98 12.24
CA LYS A 308 8.29 4.24 11.61
C LYS A 308 8.55 4.27 10.10
N ASP A 309 9.71 3.74 9.68
CA ASP A 309 10.16 3.80 8.28
C ASP A 309 9.73 2.58 7.44
N LYS A 310 9.05 1.61 8.06
CA LYS A 310 8.69 0.32 7.47
C LYS A 310 7.20 0.02 7.60
N GLY A 311 6.81 -1.08 6.97
CA GLY A 311 5.43 -1.54 6.90
C GLY A 311 4.55 -0.52 6.20
N LYS A 312 5.05 0.15 5.15
CA LYS A 312 4.25 1.09 4.36
C LYS A 312 3.20 0.29 3.58
N ILE A 313 1.94 0.47 3.94
CA ILE A 313 0.82 -0.22 3.28
C ILE A 313 0.44 0.59 2.04
N VAL A 314 0.53 -0.01 0.87
CA VAL A 314 0.30 0.68 -0.41
C VAL A 314 -0.65 -0.12 -1.29
N MET A 315 -1.59 0.54 -1.96
CA MET A 315 -2.41 -0.15 -2.96
C MET A 315 -1.63 -0.28 -4.26
N LEU A 316 -1.37 -1.50 -4.71
CA LEU A 316 -0.54 -1.74 -5.89
C LEU A 316 -1.10 -1.06 -7.15
N GLY A 317 -2.43 -0.91 -7.24
CA GLY A 317 -3.05 -0.27 -8.40
C GLY A 317 -2.93 1.25 -8.44
N GLU A 318 -2.45 1.93 -7.39
CA GLU A 318 -2.14 3.38 -7.43
C GLU A 318 -1.04 3.70 -8.42
N TYR A 319 -0.13 2.76 -8.65
CA TYR A 319 0.95 2.87 -9.63
C TYR A 319 0.49 2.58 -11.06
N ARG A 320 -0.81 2.45 -11.30
CA ARG A 320 -1.39 2.38 -12.65
C ARG A 320 -1.81 3.78 -13.07
N ASN A 321 -1.45 4.18 -14.28
CA ASN A 321 -1.96 5.39 -14.93
C ASN A 321 -3.43 5.22 -15.38
N GLN A 322 -4.31 4.75 -14.50
CA GLN A 322 -5.71 4.43 -14.79
C GLN A 322 -6.64 4.95 -13.69
N ASN A 323 -7.93 5.12 -14.01
CA ASN A 323 -8.91 5.77 -13.13
C ASN A 323 -9.21 4.98 -11.84
N SER A 324 -9.00 3.66 -11.83
CA SER A 324 -9.20 2.82 -10.64
C SER A 324 -7.87 2.27 -10.11
N CYS A 325 -7.64 2.51 -8.82
CA CYS A 325 -6.52 1.96 -8.06
C CYS A 325 -6.79 0.54 -7.54
N GLU A 326 -8.01 0.03 -7.69
CA GLU A 326 -8.34 -1.33 -7.27
C GLU A 326 -7.97 -2.37 -8.33
N ILE A 327 -7.40 -3.47 -7.85
CA ILE A 327 -7.14 -4.69 -8.61
C ILE A 327 -8.09 -5.76 -8.07
N SER A 328 -9.29 -5.77 -8.63
CA SER A 328 -10.30 -6.78 -8.29
C SER A 328 -9.79 -8.20 -8.57
N GLY A 329 -10.20 -9.14 -7.73
CA GLY A 329 -10.03 -10.56 -8.06
C GLY A 329 -10.82 -10.90 -9.33
N PRO A 330 -10.41 -11.95 -10.05
CA PRO A 330 -11.14 -12.40 -11.22
C PRO A 330 -12.55 -12.83 -10.83
N LYS A 331 -13.54 -12.43 -11.63
CA LYS A 331 -14.94 -12.73 -11.37
C LYS A 331 -15.20 -14.21 -11.62
N THR A 332 -16.03 -14.82 -10.79
CA THR A 332 -16.52 -16.19 -11.03
C THR A 332 -17.91 -16.05 -11.66
N PRO A 333 -18.09 -16.41 -12.94
CA PRO A 333 -19.41 -16.43 -13.56
C PRO A 333 -20.42 -17.23 -12.74
N LYS A 334 -21.67 -16.78 -12.69
CA LYS A 334 -22.75 -17.50 -12.00
C LYS A 334 -22.86 -18.90 -12.61
N GLY A 335 -22.79 -19.94 -11.79
CA GLY A 335 -22.84 -21.34 -12.23
C GLY A 335 -21.50 -21.96 -12.67
N SER A 336 -20.38 -21.23 -12.60
CA SER A 336 -19.05 -21.77 -12.87
C SER A 336 -18.36 -22.23 -11.58
N THR A 337 -17.47 -23.22 -11.70
CA THR A 337 -16.64 -23.75 -10.59
C THR A 337 -15.50 -22.81 -10.21
N GLY A 338 -15.25 -21.77 -11.01
CA GLY A 338 -14.19 -20.81 -10.74
C GLY A 338 -14.06 -19.73 -11.81
N PRO A 339 -13.20 -18.73 -11.54
CA PRO A 339 -12.90 -17.68 -12.50
C PRO A 339 -12.28 -18.24 -13.79
N SER A 340 -12.64 -17.65 -14.92
CA SER A 340 -12.06 -17.99 -16.21
C SER A 340 -10.58 -17.64 -16.27
N ARG A 341 -9.86 -18.27 -17.22
CA ARG A 341 -8.47 -17.92 -17.53
C ARG A 341 -8.35 -16.46 -17.97
N GLU A 342 -9.26 -15.99 -18.81
CA GLU A 342 -9.27 -14.62 -19.34
C GLU A 342 -9.39 -13.57 -18.23
N ASP A 343 -10.22 -13.83 -17.21
CA ASP A 343 -10.34 -12.94 -16.04
C ASP A 343 -9.05 -12.89 -15.23
N TRP A 344 -8.35 -14.02 -15.11
CA TRP A 344 -7.03 -14.07 -14.50
C TRP A 344 -5.99 -13.33 -15.32
N ASP A 345 -6.00 -13.44 -16.65
CA ASP A 345 -5.07 -12.73 -17.52
C ASP A 345 -5.28 -11.21 -17.42
N LYS A 346 -6.53 -10.74 -17.34
CA LYS A 346 -6.85 -9.33 -17.04
C LYS A 346 -6.31 -8.91 -15.67
N CYS A 347 -6.58 -9.70 -14.63
CA CYS A 347 -6.08 -9.44 -13.27
C CYS A 347 -4.56 -9.34 -13.22
N MET A 348 -3.88 -10.30 -13.87
CA MET A 348 -2.43 -10.34 -14.00
C MET A 348 -1.89 -9.13 -14.78
N GLY A 349 -2.55 -8.70 -15.86
CA GLY A 349 -2.21 -7.46 -16.56
C GLY A 349 -2.22 -6.23 -15.65
N MET A 350 -3.21 -6.13 -14.76
CA MET A 350 -3.27 -5.04 -13.77
C MET A 350 -2.12 -5.11 -12.75
N ILE A 351 -1.82 -6.31 -12.24
CA ILE A 351 -0.69 -6.55 -11.32
C ILE A 351 0.63 -6.19 -11.99
N LYS A 352 0.85 -6.60 -13.24
CA LYS A 352 2.05 -6.30 -14.03
C LYS A 352 2.28 -4.80 -14.15
N THR A 353 1.25 -4.07 -14.58
CA THR A 353 1.33 -2.61 -14.77
C THR A 353 1.57 -1.90 -13.44
N GLY A 354 0.84 -2.26 -12.38
CA GLY A 354 1.03 -1.65 -11.06
C GLY A 354 2.43 -1.91 -10.49
N PHE A 355 2.93 -3.14 -10.56
CA PHE A 355 4.25 -3.47 -10.04
C PHE A 355 5.39 -2.83 -10.85
N LYS A 356 5.31 -2.83 -12.19
CA LYS A 356 6.28 -2.09 -13.02
C LYS A 356 6.25 -0.58 -12.74
N GLY A 357 5.05 -0.02 -12.57
CA GLY A 357 4.87 1.37 -12.19
C GLY A 357 5.59 1.67 -10.88
N TRP A 358 5.33 0.89 -9.83
CA TRP A 358 5.99 1.01 -8.53
C TRP A 358 7.53 0.91 -8.63
N LEU A 359 8.03 -0.09 -9.35
CA LEU A 359 9.47 -0.27 -9.54
C LEU A 359 10.13 0.97 -10.18
N LYS A 360 9.52 1.55 -11.22
CA LYS A 360 10.00 2.78 -11.88
C LYS A 360 9.92 3.97 -10.93
N ASP A 361 8.82 4.08 -10.22
CA ASP A 361 8.47 5.24 -9.40
C ASP A 361 9.23 5.34 -8.07
N GLU A 362 9.58 4.20 -7.47
CA GLU A 362 10.13 4.15 -6.10
C GLU A 362 11.56 3.62 -6.07
N LEU A 363 11.99 2.86 -7.09
CA LEU A 363 13.33 2.24 -7.13
C LEU A 363 14.15 2.65 -8.36
N ASP A 364 13.70 3.61 -9.16
CA ASP A 364 14.31 4.01 -10.43
C ASP A 364 14.63 2.81 -11.33
N TRP A 365 13.76 1.79 -11.31
CA TRP A 365 14.00 0.57 -12.07
C TRP A 365 13.77 0.82 -13.55
N GLU A 366 14.80 0.61 -14.34
CA GLU A 366 14.70 0.57 -15.79
C GLU A 366 14.26 -0.82 -16.23
N GLU A 367 13.16 -0.84 -16.97
CA GLU A 367 12.65 -2.08 -17.53
C GLU A 367 13.70 -2.67 -18.49
N PRO A 368 14.14 -3.92 -18.25
CA PRO A 368 15.03 -4.57 -19.19
C PRO A 368 14.29 -4.69 -20.51
N TRP A 369 14.87 -4.11 -21.56
CA TRP A 369 14.43 -4.36 -22.92
C TRP A 369 14.80 -5.80 -23.24
N ILE A 370 13.89 -6.70 -22.87
CA ILE A 370 13.91 -8.03 -23.41
C ILE A 370 13.41 -7.84 -24.83
N HIS A 371 14.31 -7.44 -25.73
CA HIS A 371 14.13 -7.84 -27.12
C HIS A 371 13.79 -9.31 -27.02
N ALA A 372 12.59 -9.68 -27.48
CA ALA A 372 12.31 -11.06 -27.78
C ALA A 372 13.51 -11.45 -28.61
N ALA A 373 14.45 -12.15 -28.00
CA ALA A 373 15.39 -12.94 -28.72
C ALA A 373 14.40 -13.84 -29.45
N LYS A 374 14.07 -13.44 -30.69
CA LYS A 374 14.18 -14.34 -31.81
C LYS A 374 15.55 -14.93 -31.58
N THR A 375 15.59 -15.95 -30.73
CA THR A 375 16.50 -17.05 -30.85
C THR A 375 16.38 -17.30 -32.34
N LYS A 376 17.35 -16.77 -33.10
CA LYS A 376 17.90 -17.52 -34.21
C LYS A 376 18.17 -18.84 -33.52
N GLN A 377 17.18 -19.74 -33.52
CA GLN A 377 17.45 -21.15 -33.36
C GLN A 377 18.59 -21.30 -34.33
N ALA A 378 19.79 -21.53 -33.80
CA ALA A 378 20.88 -21.96 -34.64
C ALA A 378 20.24 -23.03 -35.53
N PRO A 379 20.25 -22.85 -36.86
CA PRO A 379 19.56 -23.77 -37.75
C PRO A 379 19.90 -25.16 -37.26
N ALA A 380 18.87 -25.96 -36.96
CA ALA A 380 19.05 -27.31 -36.44
C ALA A 380 20.22 -27.92 -37.21
N PRO A 381 21.26 -28.44 -36.53
CA PRO A 381 22.46 -28.93 -37.21
C PRO A 381 21.96 -29.79 -38.37
N THR A 382 22.23 -29.32 -39.59
CA THR A 382 21.76 -29.96 -40.81
C THR A 382 22.15 -31.41 -40.66
N ALA A 383 21.15 -32.29 -40.62
CA ALA A 383 21.40 -33.72 -40.49
C ALA A 383 22.49 -34.06 -41.51
N PRO A 384 23.56 -34.77 -41.11
CA PRO A 384 24.61 -35.14 -42.04
C PRO A 384 23.92 -35.80 -43.23
N SER A 385 24.06 -35.16 -44.40
CA SER A 385 23.52 -35.65 -45.65
C SER A 385 23.89 -37.11 -45.77
N SER A 386 22.88 -37.99 -45.78
CA SER A 386 23.07 -39.41 -45.99
C SER A 386 24.01 -39.58 -47.20
N PRO A 387 25.11 -40.36 -47.08
CA PRO A 387 25.99 -40.58 -48.20
C PRO A 387 25.18 -41.14 -49.37
N SER A 388 25.27 -40.47 -50.51
CA SER A 388 24.65 -40.94 -51.75
C SER A 388 25.04 -42.40 -51.99
N PRO A 389 24.09 -43.28 -52.38
CA PRO A 389 24.41 -44.66 -52.68
C PRO A 389 25.45 -44.69 -53.81
N ARG A 390 26.64 -45.22 -53.51
CA ARG A 390 27.63 -45.55 -54.53
C ARG A 390 26.99 -46.56 -55.48
N VAL A 391 26.77 -46.13 -56.72
CA VAL A 391 26.50 -47.03 -57.84
C VAL A 391 27.74 -47.91 -57.98
N ILE A 392 27.60 -49.18 -57.60
CA ILE A 392 28.61 -50.21 -57.89
C ILE A 392 28.38 -50.61 -59.34
N GLU A 393 29.15 -50.04 -60.26
CA GLU A 393 29.33 -50.60 -61.59
C GLU A 393 29.97 -51.98 -61.43
N ARG A 394 29.19 -53.03 -61.71
CA ARG A 394 29.72 -54.37 -61.99
C ARG A 394 29.99 -54.45 -63.49
N ALA A 395 31.26 -54.60 -63.83
CA ALA A 395 31.71 -55.28 -65.06
C ALA A 395 32.20 -56.70 -64.66
N PRO A 396 32.31 -57.67 -65.57
CA PRO A 396 31.98 -57.68 -67.01
C PRO A 396 30.70 -58.46 -67.37
#